data_AF-A0A3C0NZE2-F1
#
_entry.id   AF-A0A3C0NZE2-F1
#
_cell.length_a   1.000
_cell.length_b   1.000
_cell.length_c   1.000
_cell.angle_alpha   90.00
_cell.angle_beta   90.00
_cell.angle_gamma   90.00
#
_symmetry.space_group_name_H-M   'P 1'
#
loop_
_entity.id
_entity.type
_entity.pdbx_description
1 polymer ?
#
loop_
_entity_poly.entity_id
_entity_poly.type
_entity_poly.pdbx_seq_one_letter_code
_entity_poly.pdbx_strand_id
1 'polypeptide(L)'
;SASEDAGNEGKEEKKIHFTYNVSFIVKLEKTPSDKELNVLREFMIVNGEDVLLVSSDNMLKVQTRTDKIGDLIRRSEKLGQLMKVHIENVLFDHEEALIKKAENLDKESVSGENDPAQDPSLLIDQSGPRKNFGFIAVCAGNGFKEIYAGLETDYVISGGQTMNPSTDDFLAAIRLINANNIFVFPNNGNIILAANQARDLTEDKNIIVIPTKTVPQGITAMINFNPDDSAENNESTMKEMIGTVKTSQITYSIRDTVIDDIEIHKGDIMAVGDKGIICAGNNIMKVARKSVASMVSEDSELISVYYGENFSEEEAGELSQSLSEEYPDCDVEINEGGQPVYYCIISVE
;
A
#
# COMPACT_ATOMS: atom_id res chain seq x y z
N SER A 1 40.63 26.43 27.01
CA SER A 1 39.92 25.82 28.15
C SER A 1 38.51 26.33 28.17
N ALA A 2 37.53 25.41 28.19
CA ALA A 2 36.13 25.56 28.61
C ALA A 2 35.27 26.56 27.80
N SER A 3 34.26 26.12 27.01
CA SER A 3 32.96 25.53 27.39
C SER A 3 31.99 26.60 27.93
N GLU A 4 30.89 26.83 27.21
CA GLU A 4 29.48 26.59 27.61
C GLU A 4 28.80 27.96 27.74
N ASP A 5 27.51 28.20 27.57
CA ASP A 5 26.33 27.48 27.08
C ASP A 5 25.18 28.52 27.19
N ALA A 6 24.12 28.35 26.39
CA ALA A 6 22.77 28.94 26.49
C ALA A 6 22.26 29.33 25.10
N GLY A 7 21.12 28.84 24.60
CA GLY A 7 20.14 27.93 25.17
C GLY A 7 19.11 27.61 24.10
N ASN A 8 18.70 26.34 24.03
CA ASN A 8 17.64 25.88 23.15
C ASN A 8 16.40 25.61 24.02
N GLU A 9 15.40 26.48 23.93
CA GLU A 9 14.11 26.29 24.60
C GLU A 9 13.34 25.16 23.88
N GLY A 10 13.18 24.04 24.59
CA GLY A 10 12.39 22.90 24.12
C GLY A 10 10.91 23.25 23.99
N LYS A 11 10.31 22.91 22.85
CA LYS A 11 8.85 22.88 22.67
C LYS A 11 8.27 21.75 23.51
N GLU A 12 7.39 22.08 24.45
CA GLU A 12 6.58 21.11 25.18
C GLU A 12 5.72 20.26 24.23
N GLU A 13 5.83 18.93 24.32
CA GLU A 13 4.97 17.98 23.60
C GLU A 13 3.53 18.12 24.09
N LYS A 14 2.60 18.44 23.19
CA LYS A 14 1.16 18.49 23.49
C LYS A 14 0.67 17.09 23.87
N LYS A 15 0.25 16.94 25.13
CA LYS A 15 -0.40 15.73 25.64
C LYS A 15 -1.73 15.52 24.91
N ILE A 16 -1.86 14.40 24.18
CA ILE A 16 -3.11 14.02 23.50
C ILE A 16 -4.13 13.59 24.56
N HIS A 17 -5.28 14.26 24.63
CA HIS A 17 -6.30 14.01 25.66
C HIS A 17 -7.47 13.14 25.19
N PHE A 18 -7.72 13.04 23.88
CA PHE A 18 -8.84 12.30 23.30
C PHE A 18 -8.37 11.39 22.14
N THR A 19 -8.97 10.20 22.02
CA THR A 19 -8.47 9.09 21.19
C THR A 19 -8.83 9.21 19.72
N TYR A 20 -9.97 9.83 19.40
CA TYR A 20 -10.49 9.78 18.03
C TYR A 20 -10.64 11.15 17.40
N ASN A 21 -10.10 11.33 16.20
CA ASN A 21 -10.50 12.40 15.30
C ASN A 21 -11.82 11.99 14.63
N VAL A 22 -12.85 12.81 14.78
CA VAL A 22 -14.17 12.56 14.19
C VAL A 22 -14.51 13.72 13.27
N SER A 23 -14.79 13.42 12.00
CA SER A 23 -15.30 14.42 11.04
C SER A 23 -16.47 13.87 10.25
N PHE A 24 -17.49 14.69 10.08
CA PHE A 24 -18.66 14.31 9.29
C PHE A 24 -19.43 15.51 8.76
N ILE A 25 -20.30 15.24 7.79
CA ILE A 25 -21.21 16.23 7.22
C ILE A 25 -22.65 15.81 7.50
N VAL A 26 -23.45 16.75 8.00
CA VAL A 26 -24.88 16.63 8.19
C VAL A 26 -25.61 17.44 7.12
N LYS A 27 -26.47 16.79 6.34
CA LYS A 27 -27.44 17.45 5.48
C LYS A 27 -28.62 17.90 6.32
N LEU A 28 -28.77 19.21 6.47
CA LEU A 28 -29.75 19.85 7.33
C LEU A 28 -31.16 19.69 6.73
N GLU A 29 -32.13 19.29 7.54
CA GLU A 29 -33.54 19.19 7.13
C GLU A 29 -34.25 20.56 7.14
N LYS A 30 -33.76 21.46 7.98
CA LYS A 30 -34.19 22.86 8.12
C LYS A 30 -32.99 23.70 8.54
N THR A 31 -33.01 25.01 8.29
CA THR A 31 -31.98 25.92 8.79
C THR A 31 -31.98 25.88 10.33
N PRO A 32 -30.89 25.42 10.98
CA PRO A 32 -30.84 25.34 12.43
C PRO A 32 -30.74 26.74 13.02
N SER A 33 -31.38 26.93 14.18
CA SER A 33 -31.27 28.17 14.94
C SER A 33 -29.88 28.33 15.55
N ASP A 34 -29.46 29.56 15.81
CA ASP A 34 -28.19 29.85 16.51
C ASP A 34 -28.10 29.11 17.85
N LYS A 35 -29.24 28.92 18.53
CA LYS A 35 -29.33 28.18 19.79
C LYS A 35 -29.03 26.70 19.60
N GLU A 36 -29.54 26.06 18.55
CA GLU A 36 -29.28 24.65 18.22
C GLU A 36 -27.79 24.43 17.87
N LEU A 37 -27.20 25.35 17.10
CA LEU A 37 -25.78 25.30 16.76
C LEU A 37 -24.87 25.56 17.98
N ASN A 38 -25.24 26.49 18.86
CA ASN A 38 -24.46 26.78 20.06
C ASN A 38 -24.48 25.62 21.06
N VAL A 39 -25.60 24.91 21.22
CA VAL A 39 -25.66 23.71 22.06
C VAL A 39 -24.74 22.60 21.55
N LEU A 40 -24.67 22.39 20.24
CA LEU A 40 -23.74 21.42 19.65
C LEU A 40 -22.29 21.87 19.82
N ARG A 41 -22.00 23.15 19.59
CA ARG A 41 -20.66 23.74 19.77
C ARG A 41 -20.17 23.65 21.22
N GLU A 42 -21.02 23.97 22.19
CA GLU A 42 -20.69 23.84 23.62
C GLU A 42 -20.39 22.38 23.99
N PHE A 43 -21.18 21.43 23.49
CA PHE A 43 -20.90 20.01 23.70
C PHE A 43 -19.52 19.62 23.14
N MET A 44 -19.18 20.07 21.94
CA MET A 44 -17.88 19.81 21.31
C MET A 44 -16.72 20.44 22.08
N ILE A 45 -16.89 21.67 22.60
CA ILE A 45 -15.85 22.36 23.39
C ILE A 45 -15.63 21.67 24.75
N VAL A 46 -16.71 21.18 25.39
CA VAL A 46 -16.61 20.53 26.69
C VAL A 46 -16.08 19.10 26.60
N ASN A 47 -16.40 18.38 25.52
CA ASN A 47 -16.12 16.94 25.37
C ASN A 47 -15.11 16.63 24.27
N GLY A 48 -14.41 17.64 23.74
CA GLY A 48 -13.46 17.45 22.65
C GLY A 48 -12.52 18.63 22.45
N GLU A 49 -11.58 18.42 21.53
CA GLU A 49 -10.56 19.39 21.12
C GLU A 49 -10.64 19.65 19.61
N ASP A 50 -9.91 20.66 19.13
CA ASP A 50 -9.81 21.01 17.69
C ASP A 50 -11.20 21.14 17.02
N VAL A 51 -12.10 21.85 17.69
CA VAL A 51 -13.52 21.99 17.34
C VAL A 51 -13.69 22.87 16.09
N LEU A 52 -14.21 22.28 15.03
CA LEU A 52 -14.64 22.96 13.81
C LEU A 52 -16.12 22.65 13.54
N LEU A 53 -16.94 23.70 13.54
CA LEU A 53 -18.36 23.61 13.23
C LEU A 53 -18.73 24.70 12.23
N VAL A 54 -18.91 24.32 10.97
CA VAL A 54 -19.17 25.24 9.84
C VAL A 54 -20.50 24.89 9.19
N SER A 55 -21.40 25.86 9.13
CA SER A 55 -22.69 25.72 8.43
C SER A 55 -22.64 26.52 7.13
N SER A 56 -22.96 25.88 6.00
CA SER A 56 -23.10 26.52 4.69
C SER A 56 -24.29 25.91 3.95
N ASP A 57 -25.15 26.75 3.39
CA ASP A 57 -26.38 26.36 2.70
C ASP A 57 -27.25 25.39 3.54
N ASN A 58 -27.39 24.14 3.10
CA ASN A 58 -28.11 23.05 3.76
C ASN A 58 -27.16 21.98 4.35
N MET A 59 -25.90 22.34 4.60
CA MET A 59 -24.87 21.42 5.08
C MET A 59 -24.19 21.96 6.34
N LEU A 60 -23.96 21.07 7.30
CA LEU A 60 -23.20 21.34 8.51
C LEU A 60 -22.00 20.40 8.56
N LYS A 61 -20.80 20.97 8.46
CA LYS A 61 -19.54 20.25 8.65
C LYS A 61 -19.17 20.29 10.11
N VAL A 62 -18.94 19.12 10.68
CA VAL A 62 -18.56 18.90 12.08
C VAL A 62 -17.21 18.19 12.09
N GLN A 63 -16.24 18.71 12.83
CA GLN A 63 -14.96 18.07 13.06
C GLN A 63 -14.47 18.38 14.48
N THR A 64 -14.02 17.38 15.22
CA THR A 64 -13.45 17.52 16.56
C THR A 64 -12.72 16.23 16.95
N ARG A 65 -11.78 16.32 17.87
CA ARG A 65 -11.20 15.16 18.54
C ARG A 65 -11.97 14.84 19.82
N THR A 66 -12.54 13.64 19.93
CA THR A 66 -13.38 13.25 21.09
C THR A 66 -13.50 11.73 21.24
N ASP A 67 -13.63 11.25 22.48
CA ASP A 67 -14.03 9.86 22.77
C ASP A 67 -15.56 9.67 22.80
N LYS A 68 -16.32 10.78 22.77
CA LYS A 68 -17.78 10.80 22.85
C LYS A 68 -18.43 10.76 21.47
N ILE A 69 -17.89 9.94 20.57
CA ILE A 69 -18.30 9.86 19.15
C ILE A 69 -19.80 9.61 19.01
N GLY A 70 -20.34 8.63 19.74
CA GLY A 70 -21.75 8.27 19.67
C GLY A 70 -22.69 9.39 20.13
N ASP A 71 -22.29 10.16 21.15
CA ASP A 71 -23.08 11.29 21.63
C ASP A 71 -23.00 12.49 20.69
N LEU A 72 -21.84 12.72 20.07
CA LEU A 72 -21.65 13.73 19.03
C LEU A 72 -22.55 13.45 17.82
N ILE A 73 -22.49 12.23 17.29
CA ILE A 73 -23.32 11.75 16.17
C ILE A 73 -24.80 11.89 16.50
N ARG A 74 -25.25 11.37 17.65
CA ARG A 74 -26.66 11.39 18.05
C ARG A 74 -27.23 12.81 18.21
N ARG A 75 -26.40 13.78 18.62
CA ARG A 75 -26.80 15.18 18.73
C ARG A 75 -26.88 15.84 17.36
N SER A 76 -25.95 15.51 16.47
CA SER A 76 -25.91 16.01 15.10
C SER A 76 -27.05 15.46 14.22
N GLU A 77 -27.48 14.22 14.43
CA GLU A 77 -28.63 13.62 13.74
C GLU A 77 -29.96 14.36 13.99
N LYS A 78 -30.07 15.07 15.12
CA LYS A 78 -31.27 15.88 15.40
C LYS A 78 -31.43 17.08 14.48
N LEU A 79 -30.36 17.47 13.79
CA LEU A 79 -30.33 18.61 12.86
C LEU A 79 -30.55 18.17 11.40
N GLY A 80 -30.39 16.87 11.12
CA GLY A 80 -30.63 16.29 9.80
C GLY A 80 -29.87 14.99 9.58
N GLN A 81 -29.63 14.64 8.31
CA GLN A 81 -29.12 13.33 7.92
C GLN A 81 -27.59 13.33 7.80
N LEU A 82 -26.92 12.36 8.42
CA LEU A 82 -25.49 12.14 8.24
C LEU A 82 -25.19 11.61 6.83
N MET A 83 -24.21 12.20 6.16
CA MET A 83 -23.84 11.83 4.79
C MET A 83 -22.53 11.06 4.70
N LYS A 84 -21.46 11.61 5.27
CA LYS A 84 -20.11 11.03 5.25
C LYS A 84 -19.54 11.16 6.65
N VAL A 85 -19.12 10.04 7.23
CA VAL A 85 -18.51 9.98 8.57
C VAL A 85 -17.13 9.37 8.45
N HIS A 86 -16.15 10.07 8.99
CA HIS A 86 -14.76 9.63 9.07
C HIS A 86 -14.34 9.67 10.55
N ILE A 87 -13.86 8.54 11.05
CA ILE A 87 -13.40 8.35 12.42
C ILE A 87 -12.03 7.71 12.33
N GLU A 88 -11.05 8.36 12.95
CA GLU A 88 -9.64 7.97 12.95
C GLU A 88 -9.17 7.86 14.40
N ASN A 89 -8.41 6.81 14.74
CA ASN A 89 -7.86 6.60 16.08
C ASN A 89 -6.44 7.16 16.16
N VAL A 90 -6.32 8.39 16.65
CA VAL A 90 -5.04 9.11 16.68
C VAL A 90 -4.08 8.61 17.76
N LEU A 91 -4.54 7.85 18.76
CA LEU A 91 -3.63 7.22 19.73
C LEU A 91 -2.94 5.99 19.13
N PHE A 92 -3.66 5.22 18.30
CA PHE A 92 -3.05 4.12 17.56
C PHE A 92 -1.97 4.63 16.60
N ASP A 93 -2.26 5.71 15.87
CA ASP A 93 -1.29 6.33 14.97
C ASP A 93 -0.13 6.98 15.73
N HIS A 94 -0.36 7.51 16.94
CA HIS A 94 0.70 8.03 17.80
C HIS A 94 1.58 6.91 18.38
N GLU A 95 1.01 5.78 18.80
CA GLU A 95 1.76 4.60 19.22
C GLU A 95 2.59 4.04 18.06
N GLU A 96 2.02 3.98 16.85
CA GLU A 96 2.73 3.59 15.64
C GLU A 96 3.84 4.59 15.27
N ALA A 97 3.59 5.89 15.45
CA ALA A 97 4.59 6.95 15.26
C ALA A 97 5.70 6.94 16.33
N LEU A 98 5.40 6.51 17.56
CA LEU A 98 6.38 6.32 18.63
C LEU A 98 7.24 5.08 18.40
N ILE A 99 6.65 4.00 17.86
CA ILE A 99 7.38 2.81 17.41
C ILE A 99 8.31 3.20 16.24
N LYS A 100 7.79 3.93 15.24
CA LYS A 100 8.59 4.52 14.14
C LYS A 100 9.67 5.48 14.65
N LYS A 101 9.44 6.26 15.72
CA LYS A 101 10.46 7.16 16.32
C LYS A 101 11.54 6.39 17.09
N ALA A 102 11.19 5.30 17.78
CA ALA A 102 12.15 4.44 18.45
C ALA A 102 13.07 3.71 17.44
N GLU A 103 12.54 3.39 16.26
CA GLU A 103 13.30 2.83 15.14
C GLU A 103 14.15 3.87 14.38
N ASN A 104 13.83 5.16 14.51
CA ASN A 104 14.51 6.26 13.79
C ASN A 104 15.56 7.05 14.62
N LEU A 105 15.93 6.60 15.82
CA LEU A 105 17.00 7.23 16.61
C LEU A 105 18.41 7.03 16.01
N ASP A 106 18.57 6.20 14.98
CA ASP A 106 19.85 6.02 14.27
C ASP A 106 19.96 6.77 12.93
N LYS A 107 18.92 7.49 12.48
CA LYS A 107 18.98 8.25 11.21
C LYS A 107 18.18 9.54 11.28
N GLU A 108 18.77 10.56 11.93
CA GLU A 108 18.36 11.95 11.72
C GLU A 108 18.65 12.35 10.27
N SER A 109 17.62 12.38 9.43
CA SER A 109 17.22 13.55 8.62
C SER A 109 16.17 13.14 7.60
N VAL A 110 15.14 13.97 7.50
CA VAL A 110 14.04 13.97 6.51
C VAL A 110 12.86 13.07 6.84
N SER A 111 11.83 13.66 7.47
CA SER A 111 10.53 13.84 6.80
C SER A 111 9.50 14.49 7.73
N GLY A 112 8.95 15.61 7.27
CA GLY A 112 7.60 16.03 7.60
C GLY A 112 6.67 15.53 6.48
N GLU A 113 5.57 14.93 6.92
CA GLU A 113 4.27 14.65 6.27
C GLU A 113 4.05 15.13 4.82
N ASN A 114 3.49 14.26 3.98
CA ASN A 114 2.45 14.66 3.02
C ASN A 114 1.59 13.47 2.55
N ASP A 115 0.28 13.72 2.59
CA ASP A 115 -0.77 13.05 1.82
C ASP A 115 -0.47 13.19 0.31
N PRO A 116 -0.33 12.09 -0.47
CA PRO A 116 0.06 12.17 -1.88
C PRO A 116 -0.97 12.89 -2.76
N ALA A 117 -2.19 13.12 -2.29
CA ALA A 117 -3.23 13.83 -3.04
C ALA A 117 -3.17 15.37 -2.90
N GLN A 118 -2.33 15.91 -2.01
CA GLN A 118 -2.24 17.35 -1.72
C GLN A 118 -0.84 17.95 -1.93
N ASP A 119 0.18 17.13 -2.26
CA ASP A 119 1.54 17.65 -2.47
C ASP A 119 1.71 18.23 -3.88
N PRO A 120 1.81 19.57 -4.04
CA PRO A 120 2.01 20.20 -5.34
C PRO A 120 3.38 19.87 -5.96
N SER A 121 4.31 19.30 -5.19
CA SER A 121 5.63 18.89 -5.66
C SER A 121 5.64 17.56 -6.41
N LEU A 122 4.57 16.74 -6.28
CA LEU A 122 4.37 15.51 -7.04
C LEU A 122 3.64 15.75 -8.38
N LEU A 123 3.13 16.96 -8.62
CA LEU A 123 2.58 17.35 -9.92
C LEU A 123 3.71 17.43 -10.94
N ILE A 124 3.88 16.37 -11.71
CA ILE A 124 4.78 16.37 -12.87
C ILE A 124 4.27 17.44 -13.84
N ASP A 125 5.16 18.32 -14.29
CA ASP A 125 4.86 19.38 -15.24
C ASP A 125 4.20 18.80 -16.51
N GLN A 126 2.89 19.00 -16.64
CA GLN A 126 2.09 18.53 -17.78
C GLN A 126 2.16 19.48 -18.97
N SER A 127 2.94 20.57 -18.89
CA SER A 127 3.09 21.53 -19.99
C SER A 127 3.97 21.01 -21.13
N GLY A 128 4.73 19.93 -20.88
CA GLY A 128 5.52 19.23 -21.89
C GLY A 128 4.69 18.32 -22.82
N PRO A 129 5.27 17.86 -23.94
CA PRO A 129 4.60 16.92 -24.84
C PRO A 129 4.25 15.62 -24.10
N ARG A 130 3.03 15.11 -24.32
CA ARG A 130 2.59 13.81 -23.78
C ARG A 130 3.52 12.70 -24.25
N LYS A 131 3.98 11.87 -23.31
CA LYS A 131 4.68 10.62 -23.62
C LYS A 131 3.73 9.66 -24.35
N ASN A 132 4.28 8.74 -25.15
CA ASN A 132 3.47 7.67 -25.74
C ASN A 132 2.97 6.68 -24.68
N PHE A 133 3.83 6.36 -23.71
CA PHE A 133 3.59 5.37 -22.66
C PHE A 133 3.93 5.94 -21.29
N GLY A 134 3.22 5.46 -20.27
CA GLY A 134 3.56 5.63 -18.87
C GLY A 134 3.12 4.42 -18.05
N PHE A 135 3.63 4.32 -16.83
CA PHE A 135 3.53 3.10 -16.02
C PHE A 135 3.16 3.41 -14.57
N ILE A 136 2.21 2.63 -14.05
CA ILE A 136 1.83 2.63 -12.63
C ILE A 136 1.99 1.21 -12.10
N ALA A 137 2.70 1.05 -11.00
CA ALA A 137 2.79 -0.22 -10.28
C ALA A 137 2.29 -0.06 -8.84
N VAL A 138 1.82 -1.15 -8.24
CA VAL A 138 1.52 -1.22 -6.81
C VAL A 138 2.51 -2.15 -6.14
N CYS A 139 3.19 -1.71 -5.09
CA CYS A 139 4.01 -2.60 -4.28
C CYS A 139 4.20 -2.07 -2.86
N ALA A 140 4.65 -2.97 -1.97
CA ALA A 140 5.05 -2.66 -0.61
C ALA A 140 6.52 -3.06 -0.44
N GLY A 141 7.31 -2.16 0.16
CA GLY A 141 8.74 -2.35 0.36
C GLY A 141 9.59 -1.42 -0.50
N ASN A 142 10.68 -0.91 0.08
CA ASN A 142 11.55 0.06 -0.60
C ASN A 142 12.35 -0.58 -1.74
N GLY A 143 12.84 -1.82 -1.56
CA GLY A 143 13.53 -2.55 -2.61
C GLY A 143 12.66 -2.76 -3.87
N PHE A 144 11.39 -3.15 -3.71
CA PHE A 144 10.47 -3.21 -4.85
C PHE A 144 10.18 -1.85 -5.49
N LYS A 145 10.11 -0.76 -4.71
CA LYS A 145 9.99 0.59 -5.29
C LYS A 145 11.21 0.97 -6.12
N GLU A 146 12.41 0.62 -5.65
CA GLU A 146 13.67 0.84 -6.37
C GLU A 146 13.73 0.01 -7.66
N ILE A 147 13.30 -1.26 -7.63
CA ILE A 147 13.20 -2.10 -8.82
C ILE A 147 12.26 -1.47 -9.85
N TYR A 148 11.04 -1.08 -9.45
CA TYR A 148 10.10 -0.42 -10.37
C TYR A 148 10.61 0.93 -10.88
N ALA A 149 11.29 1.71 -10.04
CA ALA A 149 11.93 2.96 -10.46
C ALA A 149 13.06 2.70 -11.50
N GLY A 150 13.83 1.63 -11.31
CA GLY A 150 14.86 1.17 -12.27
C GLY A 150 14.27 0.71 -13.60
N LEU A 151 13.02 0.24 -13.61
CA LEU A 151 12.25 -0.07 -14.82
C LEU A 151 11.51 1.14 -15.40
N GLU A 152 11.88 2.36 -14.99
CA GLU A 152 11.30 3.63 -15.45
C GLU A 152 9.78 3.76 -15.18
N THR A 153 9.30 3.16 -14.08
CA THR A 153 7.91 3.34 -13.64
C THR A 153 7.64 4.80 -13.25
N ASP A 154 6.63 5.44 -13.84
CA ASP A 154 6.32 6.85 -13.56
C ASP A 154 5.74 7.06 -12.15
N TYR A 155 4.95 6.11 -11.64
CA TYR A 155 4.40 6.20 -10.29
C TYR A 155 4.22 4.83 -9.63
N VAL A 156 4.69 4.70 -8.39
CA VAL A 156 4.48 3.50 -7.58
C VAL A 156 3.52 3.83 -6.45
N ILE A 157 2.31 3.26 -6.50
CA ILE A 157 1.35 3.35 -5.41
C ILE A 157 1.81 2.42 -4.30
N SER A 158 1.94 2.95 -3.08
CA SER A 158 2.20 2.11 -1.92
C SER A 158 0.98 1.23 -1.66
N GLY A 159 1.16 -0.09 -1.71
CA GLY A 159 0.06 -1.04 -1.50
C GLY A 159 0.55 -2.47 -1.43
N GLY A 160 -0.20 -3.32 -0.72
CA GLY A 160 0.16 -4.71 -0.50
C GLY A 160 -1.07 -5.57 -0.23
N GLN A 161 -0.88 -6.82 0.15
CA GLN A 161 -1.98 -7.79 0.34
C GLN A 161 -2.96 -7.37 1.45
N THR A 162 -2.50 -6.59 2.41
CA THR A 162 -3.31 -6.04 3.52
C THR A 162 -3.63 -4.55 3.39
N MET A 163 -2.98 -3.85 2.45
CA MET A 163 -3.14 -2.41 2.19
C MET A 163 -3.57 -2.26 0.73
N ASN A 164 -4.87 -2.45 0.47
CA ASN A 164 -5.45 -2.45 -0.87
C ASN A 164 -5.79 -1.00 -1.30
N PRO A 165 -5.09 -0.44 -2.31
CA PRO A 165 -5.46 0.86 -2.88
C PRO A 165 -6.90 0.87 -3.39
N SER A 166 -7.55 2.02 -3.23
CA SER A 166 -8.87 2.31 -3.73
C SER A 166 -8.85 2.77 -5.19
N THR A 167 -10.03 2.82 -5.82
CA THR A 167 -10.21 3.41 -7.16
C THR A 167 -9.73 4.87 -7.21
N ASP A 168 -9.93 5.63 -6.13
CA ASP A 168 -9.50 7.03 -6.05
C ASP A 168 -7.96 7.16 -6.03
N ASP A 169 -7.26 6.20 -5.43
CA ASP A 169 -5.79 6.16 -5.41
C ASP A 169 -5.22 5.93 -6.82
N PHE A 170 -5.81 4.99 -7.58
CA PHE A 170 -5.45 4.79 -8.98
C PHE A 170 -5.76 6.02 -9.84
N LEU A 171 -6.92 6.65 -9.65
CA LEU A 171 -7.25 7.90 -10.35
C LEU A 171 -6.27 9.03 -10.00
N ALA A 172 -5.82 9.11 -8.75
CA ALA A 172 -4.79 10.07 -8.35
C ALA A 172 -3.48 9.81 -9.07
N ALA A 173 -2.98 8.57 -9.08
CA ALA A 173 -1.77 8.20 -9.81
C ALA A 173 -1.88 8.47 -11.32
N ILE A 174 -3.00 8.10 -11.96
CA ILE A 174 -3.26 8.35 -13.38
C ILE A 174 -3.24 9.86 -13.70
N ARG A 175 -3.74 10.70 -12.80
CA ARG A 175 -3.73 12.16 -12.99
C ARG A 175 -2.31 12.72 -13.03
N LEU A 176 -1.36 12.14 -12.29
CA LEU A 176 0.03 12.61 -12.23
C LEU A 176 0.82 12.34 -13.51
N ILE A 177 0.43 11.33 -14.30
CA ILE A 177 1.20 10.87 -15.46
C ILE A 177 0.77 11.58 -16.75
N ASN A 178 1.70 12.26 -17.43
CA ASN A 178 1.45 12.93 -18.71
C ASN A 178 1.74 12.00 -19.92
N ALA A 179 0.96 10.93 -20.08
CA ALA A 179 1.11 9.95 -21.16
C ALA A 179 -0.23 9.65 -21.86
N ASN A 180 -0.17 9.22 -23.13
CA ASN A 180 -1.34 8.82 -23.91
C ASN A 180 -1.85 7.44 -23.51
N ASN A 181 -0.95 6.46 -23.36
CA ASN A 181 -1.26 5.12 -22.89
C ASN A 181 -0.60 4.92 -21.52
N ILE A 182 -1.35 4.43 -20.53
CA ILE A 182 -0.83 4.16 -19.19
C ILE A 182 -1.07 2.69 -18.86
N PHE A 183 0.01 1.93 -18.67
CA PHE A 183 -0.06 0.58 -18.16
C PHE A 183 -0.14 0.59 -16.64
N VAL A 184 -1.05 -0.20 -16.09
CA VAL A 184 -1.24 -0.35 -14.65
C VAL A 184 -0.99 -1.81 -14.26
N PHE A 185 -0.08 -2.02 -13.31
CA PHE A 185 0.29 -3.32 -12.74
C PHE A 185 -0.22 -3.39 -11.28
N PRO A 186 -1.39 -3.98 -11.03
CA PRO A 186 -1.99 -4.01 -9.70
C PRO A 186 -1.20 -4.88 -8.71
N ASN A 187 -0.49 -5.90 -9.18
CA ASN A 187 0.37 -6.78 -8.36
C ASN A 187 -0.31 -7.40 -7.13
N ASN A 188 -1.64 -7.41 -7.12
CA ASN A 188 -2.49 -7.93 -6.08
C ASN A 188 -3.89 -8.18 -6.68
N GLY A 189 -4.32 -9.43 -6.65
CA GLY A 189 -5.61 -9.85 -7.22
C GLY A 189 -6.82 -9.12 -6.63
N ASN A 190 -6.74 -8.65 -5.38
CA ASN A 190 -7.84 -7.97 -4.68
C ASN A 190 -8.11 -6.55 -5.20
N ILE A 191 -7.16 -5.93 -5.90
CA ILE A 191 -7.26 -4.54 -6.37
C ILE A 191 -7.33 -4.39 -7.88
N ILE A 192 -7.35 -5.50 -8.63
CA ILE A 192 -7.58 -5.51 -10.08
C ILE A 192 -8.93 -4.85 -10.40
N LEU A 193 -9.97 -5.08 -9.59
CA LEU A 193 -11.28 -4.45 -9.80
C LEU A 193 -11.20 -2.92 -9.65
N ALA A 194 -10.50 -2.43 -8.63
CA ALA A 194 -10.32 -0.99 -8.40
C ALA A 194 -9.55 -0.33 -9.56
N ALA A 195 -8.47 -0.97 -10.04
CA ALA A 195 -7.72 -0.49 -11.21
C ALA A 195 -8.58 -0.44 -12.48
N ASN A 196 -9.42 -1.46 -12.72
CA ASN A 196 -10.34 -1.46 -13.86
C ASN A 196 -11.41 -0.36 -13.74
N GLN A 197 -11.94 -0.11 -12.55
CA GLN A 197 -12.87 1.01 -12.33
C GLN A 197 -12.20 2.36 -12.60
N ALA A 198 -10.94 2.53 -12.21
CA ALA A 198 -10.19 3.75 -12.49
C ALA A 198 -9.94 3.95 -14.00
N ARG A 199 -9.68 2.87 -14.75
CA ARG A 199 -9.69 2.90 -16.22
C ARG A 199 -11.03 3.40 -16.74
N ASP A 200 -12.13 2.79 -16.31
CA ASP A 200 -13.47 3.09 -16.86
C ASP A 200 -13.93 4.53 -16.54
N LEU A 201 -13.38 5.14 -15.48
CA LEU A 201 -13.64 6.53 -15.08
C LEU A 201 -12.68 7.55 -15.73
N THR A 202 -11.65 7.10 -16.47
CA THR A 202 -10.69 7.98 -17.14
C THR A 202 -11.06 8.14 -18.61
N GLU A 203 -11.33 9.39 -19.04
CA GLU A 203 -11.81 9.67 -20.41
C GLU A 203 -10.72 10.23 -21.34
N ASP A 204 -9.66 10.85 -20.79
CA ASP A 204 -8.67 11.62 -21.57
C ASP A 204 -7.36 10.89 -21.85
N LYS A 205 -7.22 9.64 -21.38
CA LYS A 205 -6.04 8.78 -21.53
C LYS A 205 -6.48 7.33 -21.72
N ASN A 206 -5.71 6.55 -22.46
CA ASN A 206 -5.93 5.12 -22.61
C ASN A 206 -5.29 4.37 -21.43
N ILE A 207 -6.11 3.79 -20.53
CA ILE A 207 -5.61 3.06 -19.36
C ILE A 207 -5.70 1.56 -19.62
N ILE A 208 -4.56 0.88 -19.51
CA ILE A 208 -4.41 -0.54 -19.81
C ILE A 208 -4.04 -1.28 -18.53
N VAL A 209 -4.98 -2.05 -18.00
CA VAL A 209 -4.76 -2.82 -16.77
C VAL A 209 -4.22 -4.19 -17.14
N ILE A 210 -2.95 -4.45 -16.84
CA ILE A 210 -2.36 -5.78 -16.92
C ILE A 210 -2.72 -6.52 -15.63
N PRO A 211 -3.41 -7.67 -15.66
CA PRO A 211 -4.03 -8.27 -14.47
C PRO A 211 -3.02 -9.02 -13.58
N THR A 212 -1.92 -8.37 -13.21
CA THR A 212 -0.88 -8.92 -12.35
C THR A 212 -1.41 -9.10 -10.92
N LYS A 213 -1.11 -10.25 -10.33
CA LYS A 213 -1.54 -10.64 -8.98
C LYS A 213 -0.42 -10.60 -7.96
N THR A 214 0.82 -10.57 -8.43
CA THR A 214 2.02 -10.50 -7.61
C THR A 214 3.02 -9.52 -8.20
N VAL A 215 3.94 -9.05 -7.37
CA VAL A 215 4.97 -8.09 -7.78
C VAL A 215 5.91 -8.65 -8.88
N PRO A 216 6.39 -9.91 -8.81
CA PRO A 216 7.20 -10.48 -9.89
C PRO A 216 6.50 -10.49 -11.25
N GLN A 217 5.19 -10.79 -11.29
CA GLN A 217 4.43 -10.70 -12.55
C GLN A 217 4.45 -9.30 -13.17
N GLY A 218 4.39 -8.24 -12.36
CA GLY A 218 4.52 -6.86 -12.85
C GLY A 218 5.93 -6.55 -13.37
N ILE A 219 6.97 -7.08 -12.71
CA ILE A 219 8.36 -6.95 -13.17
C ILE A 219 8.53 -7.64 -14.53
N THR A 220 8.11 -8.90 -14.66
CA THR A 220 8.17 -9.65 -15.93
C THR A 220 7.41 -8.95 -17.05
N ALA A 221 6.22 -8.40 -16.75
CA ALA A 221 5.45 -7.63 -17.72
C ALA A 221 6.23 -6.40 -18.22
N MET A 222 6.85 -5.65 -17.30
CA MET A 222 7.63 -4.45 -17.65
C MET A 222 8.91 -4.77 -18.43
N ILE A 223 9.62 -5.84 -18.10
CA ILE A 223 10.83 -6.28 -18.84
C ILE A 223 10.49 -6.62 -20.30
N ASN A 224 9.28 -7.14 -20.54
CA ASN A 224 8.81 -7.51 -21.88
C ASN A 224 8.11 -6.35 -22.63
N PHE A 225 8.15 -5.13 -22.10
CA PHE A 225 7.68 -3.94 -22.80
C PHE A 225 8.60 -3.57 -23.96
N ASN A 226 8.02 -3.23 -25.11
CA ASN A 226 8.76 -2.70 -26.25
C ASN A 226 8.21 -1.31 -26.65
N PRO A 227 9.01 -0.24 -26.56
CA PRO A 227 8.58 1.13 -26.89
C PRO A 227 8.23 1.34 -28.37
N ASP A 228 8.70 0.46 -29.26
CA ASP A 228 8.42 0.53 -30.70
C ASP A 228 7.10 -0.16 -31.09
N ASP A 229 6.51 -0.95 -30.19
CA ASP A 229 5.24 -1.66 -30.41
C ASP A 229 4.01 -0.82 -30.03
N SER A 230 2.85 -1.20 -30.59
CA SER A 230 1.58 -0.58 -30.19
C SER A 230 1.20 -0.93 -28.75
N ALA A 231 0.26 -0.17 -28.20
CA ALA A 231 -0.24 -0.41 -26.86
C ALA A 231 -0.95 -1.77 -26.75
N GLU A 232 -1.68 -2.17 -27.79
CA GLU A 232 -2.40 -3.45 -27.86
C GLU A 232 -1.45 -4.65 -28.01
N ASN A 233 -0.36 -4.49 -28.76
CA ASN A 233 0.67 -5.53 -28.89
C ASN A 233 1.38 -5.72 -27.53
N ASN A 234 1.81 -4.62 -26.91
CA ASN A 234 2.38 -4.66 -25.56
C ASN A 234 1.41 -5.28 -24.54
N GLU A 235 0.12 -4.91 -24.55
CA GLU A 235 -0.89 -5.52 -23.68
C GLU A 235 -0.99 -7.04 -23.89
N SER A 236 -0.99 -7.50 -25.14
CA SER A 236 -1.09 -8.91 -25.49
C SER A 236 0.16 -9.68 -25.03
N THR A 237 1.35 -9.16 -25.33
CA THR A 237 2.63 -9.74 -24.89
C THR A 237 2.71 -9.81 -23.38
N MET A 238 2.44 -8.72 -22.67
CA MET A 238 2.47 -8.69 -21.20
C MET A 238 1.52 -9.71 -20.59
N LYS A 239 0.29 -9.84 -21.12
CA LYS A 239 -0.69 -10.84 -20.63
C LYS A 239 -0.24 -12.27 -20.86
N GLU A 240 0.44 -12.55 -21.96
CA GLU A 240 1.03 -13.86 -22.21
C GLU A 240 2.16 -14.15 -21.21
N MET A 241 3.09 -13.20 -21.05
CA MET A 241 4.27 -13.36 -20.20
C MET A 241 3.92 -13.51 -18.73
N ILE A 242 2.96 -12.76 -18.17
CA ILE A 242 2.58 -12.97 -16.76
C ILE A 242 1.95 -14.34 -16.50
N GLY A 243 1.51 -15.04 -17.55
CA GLY A 243 0.97 -16.40 -17.46
C GLY A 243 2.04 -17.48 -17.33
N THR A 244 3.30 -17.18 -17.67
CA THR A 244 4.43 -18.10 -17.50
C THR A 244 5.02 -18.03 -16.09
N VAL A 245 4.84 -16.90 -15.41
CA VAL A 245 5.38 -16.66 -14.07
C VAL A 245 4.54 -17.39 -13.00
N LYS A 246 5.16 -18.36 -12.33
CA LYS A 246 4.61 -18.99 -11.13
C LYS A 246 5.18 -18.30 -9.89
N THR A 247 4.34 -17.97 -8.92
CA THR A 247 4.82 -17.28 -7.72
C THR A 247 4.44 -17.97 -6.41
N SER A 248 5.28 -17.79 -5.40
CA SER A 248 5.06 -18.22 -4.03
C SER A 248 5.46 -17.11 -3.06
N GLN A 249 4.62 -16.85 -2.06
CA GLN A 249 4.84 -15.87 -1.00
C GLN A 249 4.99 -16.60 0.34
N ILE A 250 6.11 -16.39 1.02
CA ILE A 250 6.43 -17.05 2.28
C ILE A 250 6.06 -16.12 3.44
N THR A 251 5.14 -16.57 4.31
CA THR A 251 4.64 -15.79 5.45
C THR A 251 4.32 -16.69 6.64
N TYR A 252 3.82 -16.12 7.72
CA TYR A 252 3.43 -16.83 8.94
C TYR A 252 1.91 -16.84 9.14
N SER A 253 1.41 -17.86 9.83
CA SER A 253 0.00 -17.94 10.20
C SER A 253 -0.32 -17.15 11.46
N ILE A 254 -1.41 -16.39 11.43
CA ILE A 254 -1.91 -15.65 12.61
C ILE A 254 -2.95 -16.44 13.43
N ARG A 255 -3.42 -17.60 12.93
CA ARG A 255 -4.46 -18.41 13.56
C ARG A 255 -4.36 -19.88 13.17
N ASP A 256 -5.02 -20.74 13.93
CA ASP A 256 -5.19 -22.13 13.55
C ASP A 256 -6.24 -22.24 12.43
N THR A 257 -5.95 -23.03 11.40
CA THR A 257 -6.86 -23.27 10.28
C THR A 257 -6.53 -24.58 9.57
N VAL A 258 -7.51 -25.13 8.86
CA VAL A 258 -7.29 -26.23 7.91
C VAL A 258 -7.74 -25.73 6.54
N ILE A 259 -6.83 -25.77 5.57
CA ILE A 259 -7.08 -25.33 4.19
C ILE A 259 -6.54 -26.42 3.27
N ASP A 260 -7.37 -26.95 2.37
CA ASP A 260 -6.98 -27.99 1.40
C ASP A 260 -6.26 -29.19 2.03
N ASP A 261 -6.79 -29.69 3.16
CA ASP A 261 -6.22 -30.76 3.98
C ASP A 261 -4.84 -30.47 4.61
N ILE A 262 -4.36 -29.22 4.52
CA ILE A 262 -3.16 -28.74 5.22
C ILE A 262 -3.60 -28.17 6.58
N GLU A 263 -3.15 -28.81 7.65
CA GLU A 263 -3.28 -28.29 9.00
C GLU A 263 -2.23 -27.21 9.24
N ILE A 264 -2.67 -26.04 9.69
CA ILE A 264 -1.84 -24.86 9.91
C ILE A 264 -2.14 -24.33 11.30
N HIS A 265 -1.13 -24.28 12.15
CA HIS A 265 -1.23 -23.68 13.47
C HIS A 265 -0.76 -22.22 13.45
N LYS A 266 -1.23 -21.44 14.42
CA LYS A 266 -0.73 -20.09 14.64
C LYS A 266 0.80 -20.11 14.83
N GLY A 267 1.50 -19.29 14.06
CA GLY A 267 2.95 -19.18 14.04
C GLY A 267 3.64 -20.09 13.01
N ASP A 268 2.92 -21.02 12.38
CA ASP A 268 3.49 -21.82 11.30
C ASP A 268 3.87 -20.94 10.11
N ILE A 269 4.96 -21.30 9.46
CA ILE A 269 5.38 -20.72 8.19
C ILE A 269 4.61 -21.40 7.07
N MET A 270 4.08 -20.62 6.14
CA MET A 270 3.33 -21.09 5.00
C MET A 270 3.84 -20.49 3.70
N ALA A 271 3.73 -21.28 2.63
CA ALA A 271 3.92 -20.83 1.27
C ALA A 271 2.56 -20.69 0.59
N VAL A 272 2.24 -19.48 0.15
CA VAL A 272 1.02 -19.16 -0.59
C VAL A 272 1.38 -18.99 -2.07
N GLY A 273 0.88 -19.88 -2.91
CA GLY A 273 1.04 -19.79 -4.36
C GLY A 273 -0.16 -19.17 -5.07
N ASP A 274 -0.09 -19.12 -6.40
CA ASP A 274 -1.12 -18.49 -7.25
C ASP A 274 -2.53 -19.10 -7.10
N LYS A 275 -2.62 -20.36 -6.67
CA LYS A 275 -3.87 -21.12 -6.54
C LYS A 275 -4.30 -21.40 -5.10
N GLY A 276 -3.55 -20.93 -4.10
CA GLY A 276 -3.80 -21.22 -2.69
C GLY A 276 -2.55 -21.63 -1.94
N ILE A 277 -2.73 -22.34 -0.82
CA ILE A 277 -1.61 -22.75 0.04
C ILE A 277 -0.89 -23.94 -0.59
N ILE A 278 0.42 -23.81 -0.78
CA ILE A 278 1.28 -24.87 -1.33
C ILE A 278 1.69 -25.82 -0.20
N CYS A 279 2.20 -25.27 0.90
CA CYS A 279 2.63 -26.04 2.05
C CYS A 279 2.75 -25.17 3.32
N ALA A 280 2.78 -25.82 4.48
CA ALA A 280 3.08 -25.21 5.77
C ALA A 280 4.13 -26.02 6.54
N GLY A 281 4.78 -25.39 7.51
CA GLY A 281 5.81 -25.96 8.36
C GLY A 281 6.33 -24.95 9.39
N ASN A 282 7.47 -25.23 10.01
CA ASN A 282 8.02 -24.41 11.11
C ASN A 282 9.37 -23.76 10.78
N ASN A 283 9.79 -23.80 9.52
CA ASN A 283 11.09 -23.29 9.09
C ASN A 283 10.98 -22.64 7.71
N ILE A 284 11.41 -21.38 7.61
CA ILE A 284 11.30 -20.55 6.41
C ILE A 284 12.00 -21.21 5.22
N MET A 285 13.26 -21.61 5.38
CA MET A 285 14.07 -22.24 4.32
C MET A 285 13.43 -23.51 3.76
N LYS A 286 12.94 -24.39 4.63
CA LYS A 286 12.27 -25.63 4.21
C LYS A 286 10.98 -25.36 3.46
N VAL A 287 10.19 -24.39 3.91
CA VAL A 287 8.91 -24.02 3.28
C VAL A 287 9.16 -23.35 1.92
N ALA A 288 10.14 -22.45 1.83
CA ALA A 288 10.56 -21.81 0.58
C ALA A 288 11.05 -22.83 -0.45
N ARG A 289 11.97 -23.72 -0.08
CA ARG A 289 12.46 -24.77 -1.01
C ARG A 289 11.35 -25.71 -1.47
N LYS A 290 10.45 -26.10 -0.56
CA LYS A 290 9.30 -26.95 -0.89
C LYS A 290 8.33 -26.24 -1.83
N SER A 291 8.18 -24.91 -1.72
CA SER A 291 7.33 -24.17 -2.64
C SER A 291 7.96 -24.07 -4.03
N VAL A 292 9.27 -23.82 -4.14
CA VAL A 292 10.00 -23.85 -5.41
C VAL A 292 9.86 -25.22 -6.09
N ALA A 293 10.02 -26.31 -5.35
CA ALA A 293 9.85 -27.67 -5.88
C ALA A 293 8.45 -27.95 -6.47
N SER A 294 7.43 -27.19 -6.06
CA SER A 294 6.08 -27.30 -6.62
C SER A 294 5.85 -26.42 -7.85
N MET A 295 6.74 -25.46 -8.10
CA MET A 295 6.64 -24.49 -9.18
C MET A 295 7.57 -24.80 -10.35
N VAL A 296 8.79 -25.31 -10.10
CA VAL A 296 9.77 -25.65 -11.15
C VAL A 296 9.23 -26.75 -12.08
N SER A 297 9.49 -26.58 -13.37
CA SER A 297 9.23 -27.54 -14.44
C SER A 297 10.46 -27.67 -15.35
N GLU A 298 10.42 -28.60 -16.30
CA GLU A 298 11.51 -28.81 -17.28
C GLU A 298 11.78 -27.58 -18.16
N ASP A 299 10.77 -26.70 -18.32
CA ASP A 299 10.87 -25.46 -19.10
C ASP A 299 11.30 -24.24 -18.25
N SER A 300 11.60 -24.43 -16.96
CA SER A 300 11.95 -23.32 -16.06
C SER A 300 13.42 -22.93 -16.21
N GLU A 301 13.69 -21.64 -16.38
CA GLU A 301 15.03 -21.10 -16.64
C GLU A 301 15.50 -20.15 -15.53
N LEU A 302 14.58 -19.51 -14.82
CA LEU A 302 14.90 -18.50 -13.81
C LEU A 302 14.12 -18.71 -12.50
N ILE A 303 14.84 -18.57 -11.38
CA ILE A 303 14.27 -18.52 -10.03
C ILE A 303 14.72 -17.22 -9.37
N SER A 304 13.78 -16.29 -9.16
CA SER A 304 14.09 -15.01 -8.48
C SER A 304 13.53 -15.01 -7.06
N VAL A 305 14.39 -14.70 -6.08
CA VAL A 305 14.05 -14.59 -4.66
C VAL A 305 14.08 -13.12 -4.24
N TYR A 306 12.92 -12.59 -3.87
CA TYR A 306 12.77 -11.22 -3.36
C TYR A 306 12.60 -11.25 -1.83
N TYR A 307 13.64 -10.89 -1.07
CA TYR A 307 13.61 -10.96 0.39
C TYR A 307 12.98 -9.71 1.02
N GLY A 308 12.26 -9.89 2.13
CA GLY A 308 11.54 -8.85 2.86
C GLY A 308 12.28 -8.34 4.09
N GLU A 309 11.68 -7.38 4.81
CA GLU A 309 12.32 -6.72 5.97
C GLU A 309 12.72 -7.70 7.09
N ASN A 310 11.98 -8.81 7.21
CA ASN A 310 12.17 -9.82 8.24
C ASN A 310 12.94 -11.06 7.76
N PHE A 311 13.70 -10.93 6.66
CA PHE A 311 14.55 -12.00 6.12
C PHE A 311 15.85 -11.39 5.58
N SER A 312 16.97 -11.74 6.19
CA SER A 312 18.26 -11.08 5.91
C SER A 312 18.83 -11.46 4.54
N GLU A 313 19.71 -10.61 4.02
CA GLU A 313 20.47 -10.89 2.79
C GLU A 313 21.32 -12.17 2.92
N GLU A 314 21.87 -12.45 4.12
CA GLU A 314 22.60 -13.69 4.39
C GLU A 314 21.69 -14.92 4.27
N GLU A 315 20.50 -14.90 4.89
CA GLU A 315 19.52 -15.99 4.77
C GLU A 315 19.01 -16.14 3.32
N ALA A 316 18.84 -15.03 2.59
CA ALA A 316 18.51 -15.06 1.17
C ALA A 316 19.63 -15.67 0.32
N GLY A 317 20.89 -15.37 0.64
CA GLY A 317 22.06 -15.97 0.02
C GLY A 317 22.16 -17.48 0.27
N GLU A 318 21.89 -17.92 1.50
CA GLU A 318 21.81 -19.36 1.83
C GLU A 318 20.70 -20.06 1.04
N LEU A 319 19.54 -19.40 0.89
CA LEU A 319 18.40 -19.96 0.15
C LEU A 319 18.77 -20.08 -1.33
N SER A 320 19.33 -19.02 -1.90
CA SER A 320 19.79 -18.99 -3.29
C SER A 320 20.80 -20.09 -3.57
N GLN A 321 21.83 -20.24 -2.73
CA GLN A 321 22.82 -21.30 -2.89
C GLN A 321 22.17 -22.69 -2.88
N SER A 322 21.28 -22.97 -1.92
CA SER A 322 20.57 -24.26 -1.86
C SER A 322 19.72 -24.51 -3.11
N LEU A 323 19.07 -23.48 -3.64
CA LEU A 323 18.27 -23.58 -4.86
C LEU A 323 19.15 -23.80 -6.10
N SER A 324 20.29 -23.13 -6.22
CA SER A 324 21.25 -23.35 -7.32
C SER A 324 21.83 -24.76 -7.32
N GLU A 325 22.06 -25.33 -6.14
CA GLU A 325 22.53 -26.73 -6.01
C GLU A 325 21.43 -27.74 -6.41
N GLU A 326 20.15 -27.43 -6.16
CA GLU A 326 19.00 -28.29 -6.47
C GLU A 326 18.54 -28.19 -7.92
N TYR A 327 18.65 -27.00 -8.52
CA TYR A 327 18.17 -26.69 -9.86
C TYR A 327 19.33 -26.11 -10.70
N PRO A 328 20.31 -26.94 -11.10
CA PRO A 328 21.51 -26.48 -11.81
C PRO A 328 21.24 -25.96 -13.22
N ASP A 329 20.05 -26.25 -13.77
CA ASP A 329 19.60 -25.78 -15.08
C ASP A 329 18.86 -24.43 -15.00
N CYS A 330 18.62 -23.90 -13.80
CA CYS A 330 18.00 -22.59 -13.58
C CYS A 330 19.02 -21.58 -13.05
N ASP A 331 18.96 -20.36 -13.56
CA ASP A 331 19.64 -19.22 -12.94
C ASP A 331 18.87 -18.83 -11.67
N VAL A 332 19.59 -18.61 -10.56
CA VAL A 332 18.99 -18.21 -9.28
C VAL A 332 19.50 -16.84 -8.87
N GLU A 333 18.57 -15.90 -8.70
CA GLU A 333 18.88 -14.52 -8.37
C GLU A 333 18.22 -14.09 -7.06
N ILE A 334 18.90 -13.23 -6.31
CA ILE A 334 18.35 -12.60 -5.11
C ILE A 334 18.20 -11.10 -5.34
N ASN A 335 17.10 -10.54 -4.85
CA ASN A 335 16.80 -9.13 -4.93
C ASN A 335 16.20 -8.65 -3.61
N GLU A 336 16.52 -7.44 -3.18
CA GLU A 336 15.83 -6.83 -2.04
C GLU A 336 14.42 -6.41 -2.48
N GLY A 337 13.39 -7.00 -1.87
CA GLY A 337 12.01 -6.57 -2.05
C GLY A 337 11.58 -5.59 -0.95
N GLY A 338 12.04 -5.82 0.27
CA GLY A 338 11.76 -4.97 1.44
C GLY A 338 10.30 -4.95 1.86
N GLN A 339 9.50 -5.94 1.44
CA GLN A 339 8.10 -6.04 1.87
C GLN A 339 8.00 -6.41 3.37
N PRO A 340 7.04 -5.86 4.12
CA PRO A 340 6.99 -6.02 5.57
C PRO A 340 6.38 -7.36 6.04
N VAL A 341 5.47 -7.95 5.24
CA VAL A 341 4.65 -9.10 5.66
C VAL A 341 5.25 -10.46 5.23
N TYR A 342 5.90 -10.49 4.07
CA TYR A 342 6.43 -11.73 3.48
C TYR A 342 7.93 -11.83 3.71
N TYR A 343 8.39 -12.94 4.29
CA TYR A 343 9.81 -13.23 4.44
C TYR A 343 10.52 -13.20 3.09
N CYS A 344 9.94 -13.86 2.10
CA CYS A 344 10.33 -13.70 0.71
C CYS A 344 9.16 -13.94 -0.22
N ILE A 345 9.25 -13.36 -1.42
CA ILE A 345 8.43 -13.69 -2.58
C ILE A 345 9.36 -14.35 -3.59
N ILE A 346 8.95 -15.48 -4.14
CA ILE A 346 9.74 -16.25 -5.09
C ILE A 346 8.96 -16.36 -6.40
N SER A 347 9.60 -16.08 -7.53
CA SER A 347 9.10 -16.42 -8.86
C SER A 347 9.89 -17.56 -9.47
N VAL A 348 9.22 -18.35 -10.30
CA VAL A 348 9.81 -19.33 -11.21
C VAL A 348 9.23 -19.08 -12.59
N GLU A 349 10.11 -18.89 -13.56
CA GLU A 349 9.78 -18.52 -14.94
C GLU A 349 10.27 -19.57 -15.94
#